data_AF-D0SJV4-F1
#
_entry.id   AF-D0SJV4-F1
#
_cell.length_a   1.000
_cell.length_b   1.000
_cell.length_c   1.000
_cell.angle_alpha   90.00
_cell.angle_beta   90.00
_cell.angle_gamma   90.00
#
_symmetry.space_group_name_H-M   'P 1'
#
loop_
_entity.id
_entity.type
_entity.pdbx_description
1 polymer ?
#
loop_
_entity_poly.entity_id
_entity_poly.type
_entity_poly.pdbx_seq_one_letter_code
_entity_poly.pdbx_strand_id
1 'polypeptide(L)'
;MLNAKNYDDGDLSRIIEMAWEDRTPFEALEREYGLNESAVIKLMRQNLQASSFKLWRKRVTGRKTKHLQLRSPEINRGYCSRQYKHH
;
A
#
# COMPACT_ATOMS: atom_id res chain seq x y z
N MET A 1 27.36 -9.07 5.80
CA MET A 1 27.02 -7.98 4.85
C MET A 1 25.81 -8.46 4.07
N LEU A 2 24.65 -7.81 4.22
CA LEU A 2 23.40 -8.30 3.60
C LEU A 2 23.35 -7.86 2.15
N ASN A 3 23.16 -8.84 1.25
CA ASN A 3 23.02 -8.69 -0.20
C ASN A 3 22.13 -7.49 -0.56
N ALA A 4 22.71 -6.55 -1.29
CA ALA A 4 21.92 -5.63 -2.09
C ALA A 4 21.23 -6.48 -3.17
N LYS A 5 19.95 -6.82 -2.96
CA LYS A 5 19.10 -7.28 -4.05
C LYS A 5 19.07 -6.13 -5.06
N ASN A 6 19.79 -6.29 -6.17
CA ASN A 6 19.65 -5.42 -7.32
C ASN A 6 18.33 -5.81 -7.98
N TYR A 7 17.30 -5.01 -7.72
CA TYR A 7 16.07 -5.06 -8.49
C TYR A 7 16.37 -4.48 -9.86
N ASP A 8 15.84 -5.06 -10.92
CA ASP A 8 15.84 -4.42 -12.23
C ASP A 8 15.10 -3.07 -12.13
N ASP A 9 15.48 -2.07 -12.91
CA ASP A 9 14.82 -0.76 -12.91
C ASP A 9 13.30 -0.88 -13.14
N GLY A 10 12.87 -1.91 -13.88
CA GLY A 10 11.45 -2.25 -14.07
C GLY A 10 10.77 -2.74 -12.80
N ASP A 11 11.41 -3.67 -12.08
CA ASP A 11 10.89 -4.18 -10.80
C ASP A 11 10.84 -3.10 -9.74
N LEU A 12 11.85 -2.23 -9.68
CA LEU A 12 11.90 -1.12 -8.73
C LEU A 12 10.75 -0.14 -8.97
N SER A 13 10.52 0.24 -10.23
CA SER A 13 9.40 1.10 -10.61
C SER A 13 8.07 0.47 -10.23
N ARG A 14 7.91 -0.84 -10.51
CA ARG A 14 6.71 -1.59 -10.15
C ARG A 14 6.47 -1.66 -8.64
N ILE A 15 7.51 -1.90 -7.85
CA ILE A 15 7.44 -1.89 -6.37
C ILE A 15 7.04 -0.51 -5.86
N ILE A 16 7.59 0.57 -6.42
CA ILE A 16 7.25 1.95 -6.04
C ILE A 16 5.80 2.26 -6.39
N GLU A 17 5.33 1.89 -7.59
CA GLU A 17 3.93 2.03 -8.00
C GLU A 17 2.98 1.27 -7.07
N MET A 18 3.28 0.00 -6.81
CA MET A 18 2.51 -0.85 -5.90
C MET A 18 2.48 -0.28 -4.47
N ALA A 19 3.61 0.23 -3.98
CA ALA A 19 3.71 0.81 -2.65
C ALA A 19 3.04 2.18 -2.54
N TRP A 20 2.92 2.92 -3.66
CA TRP A 20 2.15 4.16 -3.75
C TRP A 20 0.65 3.93 -3.87
N GLU A 21 0.24 2.79 -4.42
CA GLU A 21 -1.17 2.44 -4.53
C GLU A 21 -1.73 2.14 -3.12
N ASP A 22 -2.64 2.99 -2.65
CA ASP A 22 -3.30 2.88 -1.35
C ASP A 22 -4.05 1.53 -1.15
N ARG A 23 -4.07 0.61 -2.10
CA ARG A 23 -4.74 -0.69 -1.96
C ARG A 23 -3.83 -1.90 -1.97
N THR A 24 -2.51 -1.74 -2.11
CA THR A 24 -1.60 -2.89 -2.08
C THR A 24 -1.29 -3.28 -0.63
N PRO A 25 -1.75 -4.44 -0.15
CA PRO A 25 -1.29 -4.94 1.14
C PRO A 25 0.21 -5.26 1.04
N PHE A 26 0.98 -4.94 2.07
CA PHE A 26 2.41 -5.32 2.13
C PHE A 26 2.61 -6.83 1.95
N GLU A 27 1.59 -7.64 2.26
CA GLU A 27 1.55 -9.09 2.00
C GLU A 27 1.69 -9.46 0.51
N ALA A 28 1.20 -8.63 -0.42
CA ALA A 28 1.37 -8.88 -1.86
C ALA A 28 2.81 -8.64 -2.29
N LEU A 29 3.43 -7.55 -1.82
CA LEU A 29 4.84 -7.25 -2.05
C LEU A 29 5.77 -8.28 -1.40
N GLU A 30 5.39 -8.79 -0.23
CA GLU A 30 6.10 -9.88 0.43
C GLU A 30 5.99 -11.19 -0.36
N ARG A 31 4.82 -11.49 -0.92
CA ARG A 31 4.61 -12.71 -1.72
C ARG A 31 5.32 -12.66 -3.08
N GLU A 32 5.26 -11.55 -3.80
CA GLU A 32 5.85 -11.44 -5.14
C GLU A 32 7.37 -11.17 -5.09
N TYR A 33 7.83 -10.29 -4.19
CA TYR A 33 9.22 -9.81 -4.17
C TYR A 33 10.01 -10.24 -2.92
N GLY A 34 9.36 -10.90 -1.96
CA GLY A 34 9.97 -11.23 -0.67
C GLY A 34 10.27 -9.98 0.18
N LEU A 35 9.56 -8.88 -0.07
CA LEU A 35 9.76 -7.60 0.60
C LEU A 35 8.78 -7.42 1.75
N ASN A 36 9.27 -7.52 2.98
CA ASN A 36 8.48 -7.17 4.16
C ASN A 36 8.27 -5.65 4.26
N GLU A 37 7.32 -5.22 5.10
CA GLU A 37 6.98 -3.80 5.28
C GLU A 37 8.22 -2.94 5.58
N SER A 38 9.12 -3.42 6.44
CA SER A 38 10.34 -2.69 6.80
C SER A 38 11.30 -2.51 5.62
N ALA A 39 11.40 -3.50 4.73
CA ALA A 39 12.22 -3.44 3.52
C ALA A 39 11.61 -2.45 2.51
N VAL A 40 10.29 -2.48 2.30
CA VAL A 40 9.59 -1.51 1.45
C VAL A 40 9.76 -0.08 1.98
N ILE A 41 9.64 0.14 3.29
CA ILE A 41 9.86 1.46 3.89
C ILE A 41 11.28 1.97 3.63
N LYS A 42 12.29 1.11 3.77
CA LYS A 42 13.69 1.48 3.47
C LYS A 42 13.87 1.82 2.00
N LEU A 43 13.30 1.02 1.11
CA LEU A 43 13.37 1.21 -0.34
C LEU A 43 12.69 2.52 -0.77
N MET A 44 11.48 2.78 -0.24
CA MET A 44 10.76 4.03 -0.49
C MET A 44 11.51 5.25 0.05
N ARG A 45 12.19 5.11 1.20
CA ARG A 45 13.02 6.20 1.77
C ARG A 45 14.25 6.51 0.91
N GLN A 46 14.81 5.52 0.22
CA GLN A 46 15.96 5.71 -0.66
C GLN A 46 15.57 6.30 -2.02
N ASN A 47 14.38 5.95 -2.52
CA ASN A 47 13.94 6.34 -3.86
C ASN A 47 13.08 7.61 -3.91
N LEU A 48 12.36 7.95 -2.84
CA LEU A 48 11.51 9.14 -2.78
C LEU A 48 12.21 10.31 -2.12
N GLN A 49 11.89 11.52 -2.57
CA GLN A 49 12.24 12.74 -1.85
C GLN A 49 11.58 12.77 -0.46
N ALA A 50 12.25 13.41 0.50
CA ALA A 50 11.82 13.45 1.90
C ALA A 50 10.37 13.95 2.09
N SER A 51 9.93 14.92 1.27
CA SER A 51 8.57 15.47 1.28
C SER A 51 7.53 14.43 0.86
N SER A 52 7.77 13.73 -0.25
CA SER A 52 6.93 12.65 -0.77
C SER A 52 6.89 11.46 0.18
N PHE A 53 8.04 11.10 0.76
CA PHE A 53 8.12 10.03 1.76
C PHE A 53 7.29 10.35 3.02
N LYS A 54 7.33 11.60 3.52
CA LYS A 54 6.49 12.02 4.66
C LYS A 54 4.99 11.90 4.34
N LEU A 55 4.57 12.28 3.13
CA LEU A 55 3.18 12.16 2.68
C LEU A 55 2.75 10.69 2.60
N TRP A 56 3.56 9.85 1.95
CA TRP A 56 3.33 8.41 1.87
C TRP A 56 3.27 7.77 3.26
N ARG A 57 4.21 8.11 4.15
CA ARG A 57 4.26 7.55 5.50
C ARG A 57 3.05 7.96 6.33
N LYS A 58 2.50 9.16 6.16
CA LYS A 58 1.24 9.56 6.79
C LYS A 58 0.06 8.69 6.33
N ARG A 59 0.00 8.31 5.05
CA ARG A 59 -1.06 7.43 4.50
C ARG A 59 -0.92 5.99 5.01
N VAL A 60 0.30 5.46 4.98
CA VAL A 60 0.59 4.07 5.39
C VAL A 60 0.48 3.88 6.90
N THR A 61 0.98 4.83 7.71
CA THR A 61 1.00 4.71 9.19
C THR A 61 -0.38 4.90 9.81
N GLY A 62 -1.31 5.55 9.10
CA GLY A 62 -2.70 5.69 9.55
C GLY A 62 -3.49 4.37 9.61
N ARG A 63 -2.96 3.28 9.02
CA ARG A 63 -3.60 1.96 9.06
C ARG A 63 -3.25 1.21 10.33
N LYS A 64 -3.96 1.53 11.41
CA LYS A 64 -3.98 0.71 12.64
C LYS A 64 -4.69 -0.65 12.46
N THR A 65 -5.33 -0.92 11.32
CA THR A 65 -5.99 -2.20 11.08
C THR A 65 -5.00 -3.24 10.57
N LYS A 66 -4.14 -3.64 11.52
CA LYS A 66 -3.62 -4.99 11.70
C LYS A 66 -4.60 -6.05 11.20
N HIS A 67 -4.18 -6.80 10.19
CA HIS A 67 -4.71 -8.10 9.77
C HIS A 67 -6.07 -8.13 9.07
N LEU A 68 -6.11 -9.01 8.06
CA LEU A 68 -7.19 -9.67 7.33
C LEU A 68 -8.51 -10.03 8.06
N GLN A 69 -8.98 -9.31 9.09
CA GLN A 69 -10.06 -9.82 9.95
C GLN A 69 -11.24 -8.88 10.26
N LEU A 70 -11.44 -7.79 9.51
CA LEU A 70 -12.72 -7.04 9.59
C LEU A 70 -13.18 -6.59 8.20
N ARG A 71 -13.38 -7.55 7.30
CA ARG A 71 -14.26 -7.35 6.14
C ARG A 71 -15.53 -8.13 6.42
N SER A 72 -16.52 -7.49 7.07
CA SER A 72 -17.87 -8.08 7.11
C SER A 72 -18.33 -8.32 5.67
N PRO A 73 -18.85 -9.51 5.34
CA PRO A 73 -19.38 -9.81 4.00
C PRO A 73 -20.60 -8.96 3.62
N GLU A 74 -21.16 -8.20 4.57
CA GLU A 74 -22.40 -7.41 4.41
C GLU A 74 -22.22 -6.05 3.73
N ILE A 75 -20.99 -5.61 3.42
CA ILE A 75 -20.80 -4.35 2.69
C ILE A 75 -21.01 -4.57 1.18
N ASN A 76 -22.28 -4.70 0.79
CA ASN A 76 -22.74 -4.46 -0.56
C ASN A 76 -22.77 -2.93 -0.77
N ARG A 77 -21.66 -2.35 -1.25
CA ARG A 77 -21.61 -0.94 -1.67
C ARG A 77 -22.30 -0.77 -3.04
N GLY A 78 -23.59 -1.04 -3.07
CA GLY A 78 -24.44 -0.95 -4.24
C GLY A 78 -25.51 0.14 -4.18
N TYR A 79 -25.60 0.97 -3.14
CA TYR A 79 -26.66 1.99 -3.11
C TYR A 79 -26.27 3.31 -2.42
N CYS A 80 -26.38 4.41 -3.18
CA CYS A 80 -26.33 5.78 -2.68
C CYS A 80 -27.71 6.13 -2.10
N SER A 81 -27.79 6.42 -0.81
CA SER A 81 -29.05 6.70 -0.09
C SER A 81 -29.76 8.02 -0.46
N ARG A 82 -29.33 8.73 -1.52
CA ARG A 82 -29.91 10.02 -1.92
C ARG A 82 -30.81 9.98 -3.16
N GLN A 83 -31.21 8.79 -3.64
CA GLN A 83 -31.85 8.67 -4.95
C GLN A 83 -33.39 8.77 -4.99
N TYR A 84 -34.10 9.03 -3.88
CA TYR A 84 -35.55 9.30 -3.96
C TYR A 84 -35.92 10.60 -3.27
N LYS A 85 -36.06 11.65 -4.08
CA LYS A 85 -37.05 12.69 -3.83
C LYS A 85 -38.40 12.10 -4.23
N HIS A 86 -39.26 11.82 -3.27
CA HIS A 86 -40.69 11.67 -3.54
C HIS A 86 -41.34 13.06 -3.39
N HIS A 87 -42.05 13.47 -4.44
CA HIS A 87 -43.04 14.55 -4.42
C HIS A 87 -44.34 14.05 -3.78
#